data_AF-A0A2D5YUI4-F1
#
_entry.id   AF-A0A2D5YUI4-F1
#
_cell.length_a   1.000
_cell.length_b   1.000
_cell.length_c   1.000
_cell.angle_alpha   90.00
_cell.angle_beta   90.00
_cell.angle_gamma   90.00
#
_symmetry.space_group_name_H-M   'P 1'
#
loop_
_entity.id
_entity.type
_entity.pdbx_description
1 polymer ?
#
loop_
_entity_poly.entity_id
_entity_poly.type
_entity_poly.pdbx_seq_one_letter_code
_entity_poly.pdbx_strand_id
1 'polypeptide(L)'
;MVSPKWFLAEADTRFFRVELDSFVPDRIYDSHIHIGLRSGFSSDRLDAVVANTPEVADMASYRDHLHWILPGRTVAGANMLPTTLTGENRDEGNAFAAREALTDSVSGSSVVIHPDMTADQLRADIDRHKPVSLKPYHLMAPRADTLQAPMVEYLPEHVMPVAHEAKLPIVVHLVLDKALADESNQATIRHYCETYPDMKIVLAHGARGLNPGHTARGIGAIADLPNVYFDTSSVCESGSFEAILMTFGHSRLMWGSDWPFSHFHGRCIAVADFFSWVYDDQIEFGLHTAGGKTGFTFVNHESLRMLKFACHACKMSDAQVEAIFYDNAAELFARR
;
A
#
# COMPACT_ATOMS: atom_id res chain seq x y z
N MET A 1 -2.09 11.11 -21.96
CA MET A 1 -2.40 9.79 -21.38
C MET A 1 -3.88 9.81 -21.06
N VAL A 2 -4.64 8.77 -21.41
CA VAL A 2 -6.04 8.64 -20.97
C VAL A 2 -6.00 8.16 -19.52
N SER A 3 -6.87 8.71 -18.67
CA SER A 3 -6.96 8.29 -17.27
C SER A 3 -7.63 6.92 -17.21
N PRO A 4 -7.12 5.99 -16.36
CA PRO A 4 -7.75 4.69 -16.19
C PRO A 4 -9.24 4.82 -15.85
N LYS A 5 -10.02 3.84 -16.31
CA LYS A 5 -11.46 3.77 -16.00
C LYS A 5 -11.66 3.64 -14.49
N TRP A 6 -12.66 4.35 -13.98
CA TRP A 6 -13.00 4.39 -12.56
C TRP A 6 -14.53 4.45 -12.41
N PHE A 7 -15.17 3.29 -12.45
CA PHE A 7 -16.62 3.12 -12.26
C PHE A 7 -16.94 1.68 -11.85
N LEU A 8 -18.08 1.44 -11.21
CA LEU A 8 -18.52 0.07 -10.93
C LEU A 8 -19.25 -0.55 -12.13
N ALA A 9 -18.70 -1.63 -12.70
CA ALA A 9 -19.38 -2.44 -13.71
C ALA A 9 -20.04 -3.69 -13.08
N GLU A 10 -21.09 -4.20 -13.73
CA GLU A 10 -21.72 -5.48 -13.31
C GLU A 10 -20.71 -6.64 -13.29
N ALA A 11 -19.74 -6.61 -14.21
CA ALA A 11 -18.69 -7.60 -14.30
C ALA A 11 -17.78 -7.64 -13.06
N ASP A 12 -17.57 -6.51 -12.39
CA ASP A 12 -16.75 -6.41 -11.18
C ASP A 12 -17.49 -7.04 -9.99
N THR A 13 -18.76 -6.69 -9.81
CA THR A 13 -19.64 -7.31 -8.80
C THR A 13 -19.76 -8.81 -9.01
N ARG A 14 -19.92 -9.25 -10.27
CA ARG A 14 -19.95 -10.69 -10.60
C ARG A 14 -18.63 -11.36 -10.28
N PHE A 15 -17.50 -10.72 -10.58
CA PHE A 15 -16.17 -11.27 -10.28
C PHE A 15 -15.99 -11.47 -8.78
N PHE A 16 -16.27 -10.45 -7.96
CA PHE A 16 -16.17 -10.58 -6.51
C PHE A 16 -17.03 -11.72 -5.98
N ARG A 17 -18.31 -11.77 -6.38
CA ARG A 17 -19.25 -12.80 -5.93
C ARG A 17 -18.77 -14.23 -6.24
N VAL A 18 -18.18 -14.44 -7.41
CA VAL A 18 -17.77 -15.78 -7.87
C VAL A 18 -16.39 -16.16 -7.35
N GLU A 19 -15.44 -15.22 -7.37
CA GLU A 19 -14.03 -15.51 -7.11
C GLU A 19 -13.62 -15.23 -5.66
N LEU A 20 -14.24 -14.26 -4.98
CA LEU A 20 -13.69 -13.66 -3.75
C LEU A 20 -14.62 -13.79 -2.54
N ASP A 21 -15.94 -13.90 -2.73
CA ASP A 21 -16.92 -13.83 -1.64
C ASP A 21 -16.66 -14.87 -0.54
N SER A 22 -16.34 -16.12 -0.90
CA SER A 22 -16.05 -17.17 0.08
C SER A 22 -14.66 -17.08 0.73
N PHE A 23 -13.83 -16.13 0.31
CA PHE A 23 -12.45 -15.96 0.80
C PHE A 23 -12.29 -14.72 1.66
N VAL A 24 -12.93 -13.61 1.27
CA VAL A 24 -12.80 -12.32 1.95
C VAL A 24 -13.63 -12.32 3.25
N PRO A 25 -13.02 -12.15 4.43
CA PRO A 25 -13.72 -12.14 5.72
C PRO A 25 -14.73 -10.99 5.86
N ASP A 26 -15.71 -11.17 6.76
CA ASP A 26 -16.78 -10.20 7.01
C ASP A 26 -16.29 -8.89 7.63
N ARG A 27 -15.19 -8.94 8.40
CA ARG A 27 -14.63 -7.80 9.13
C ARG A 27 -13.20 -7.53 8.66
N ILE A 28 -12.93 -6.28 8.31
CA ILE A 28 -11.68 -5.86 7.66
C ILE A 28 -11.15 -4.58 8.32
N TYR A 29 -9.82 -4.45 8.40
CA TYR A 29 -9.12 -3.21 8.66
C TYR A 29 -8.26 -2.91 7.43
N ASP A 30 -8.44 -1.74 6.82
CA ASP A 30 -7.69 -1.36 5.64
C ASP A 30 -6.34 -0.72 6.02
N SER A 31 -5.24 -1.47 5.88
CA SER A 31 -3.92 -0.98 6.29
C SER A 31 -3.35 0.14 5.42
N HIS A 32 -3.97 0.44 4.26
CA HIS A 32 -3.39 1.37 3.29
C HIS A 32 -4.47 2.01 2.42
N ILE A 33 -4.84 3.24 2.75
CA ILE A 33 -5.65 4.12 1.89
C ILE A 33 -4.97 5.47 1.71
N HIS A 34 -5.23 6.13 0.58
CA HIS A 34 -4.78 7.48 0.31
C HIS A 34 -5.92 8.49 0.45
N ILE A 35 -5.70 9.56 1.22
CA ILE A 35 -6.70 10.60 1.46
C ILE A 35 -6.13 12.01 1.31
N GLY A 36 -6.96 12.93 0.82
CA GLY A 36 -6.59 14.31 0.56
C GLY A 36 -7.16 14.84 -0.74
N LEU A 37 -6.70 16.02 -1.14
CA LEU A 37 -7.08 16.60 -2.42
C LEU A 37 -6.33 15.91 -3.56
N ARG A 38 -7.01 15.74 -4.70
CA ARG A 38 -6.37 15.22 -5.91
C ARG A 38 -5.20 16.09 -6.37
N SER A 39 -5.25 17.40 -6.15
CA SER A 39 -4.15 18.32 -6.43
C SER A 39 -2.89 18.03 -5.59
N GLY A 40 -3.00 17.26 -4.52
CA GLY A 40 -1.86 16.86 -3.68
C GLY A 40 -0.88 15.89 -4.36
N PHE A 41 -1.29 15.24 -5.45
CA PHE A 41 -0.41 14.36 -6.25
C PHE A 41 0.53 15.11 -7.20
N SER A 42 0.42 16.45 -7.25
CA SER A 42 1.08 17.43 -8.13
C SER A 42 2.26 16.93 -8.98
N SER A 43 1.95 16.25 -10.08
CA SER A 43 2.89 16.01 -11.18
C SER A 43 2.13 15.71 -12.46
N ASP A 44 2.62 16.20 -13.61
CA ASP A 44 1.96 16.03 -14.92
C ASP A 44 1.56 14.58 -15.21
N ARG A 45 2.39 13.62 -14.76
CA ARG A 45 2.12 12.18 -14.91
C ARG A 45 1.00 11.71 -13.98
N LEU A 46 1.05 12.07 -12.69
CA LEU A 46 0.04 11.61 -11.73
C LEU A 46 -1.31 12.26 -12.00
N ASP A 47 -1.34 13.55 -12.34
CA ASP A 47 -2.57 14.30 -12.64
C ASP A 47 -3.42 13.60 -13.71
N ALA A 48 -2.78 13.09 -14.76
CA ALA A 48 -3.45 12.33 -15.81
C ALA A 48 -3.99 10.98 -15.32
N VAL A 49 -3.29 10.30 -14.40
CA VAL A 49 -3.73 9.02 -13.84
C VAL A 49 -4.93 9.22 -12.91
N VAL A 50 -4.90 10.23 -12.05
CA VAL A 50 -5.95 10.47 -11.05
C VAL A 50 -7.14 11.29 -11.57
N ALA A 51 -7.18 11.64 -12.85
CA ALA A 51 -8.21 12.52 -13.40
C ALA A 51 -9.66 11.98 -13.25
N ASN A 52 -9.82 10.67 -13.09
CA ASN A 52 -11.13 10.04 -12.86
C ASN A 52 -11.40 9.68 -11.38
N THR A 53 -10.46 9.91 -10.46
CA THR A 53 -10.68 9.68 -9.02
C THR A 53 -11.44 10.86 -8.39
N PRO A 54 -11.98 10.71 -7.16
CA PRO A 54 -12.60 11.83 -6.45
C PRO A 54 -11.67 13.03 -6.36
N GLU A 55 -12.24 14.24 -6.51
CA GLU A 55 -11.50 15.49 -6.35
C GLU A 55 -11.02 15.68 -4.91
N VAL A 56 -11.88 15.29 -3.96
CA VAL A 56 -11.58 15.17 -2.54
C VAL A 56 -11.71 13.70 -2.16
N ALA A 57 -10.58 13.08 -1.81
CA ALA A 57 -10.52 11.72 -1.30
C ALA A 57 -10.63 11.77 0.23
N ASP A 58 -11.84 11.86 0.77
CA ASP A 58 -12.15 11.86 2.21
C ASP A 58 -12.74 10.51 2.67
N MET A 59 -12.99 10.36 3.98
CA MET A 59 -13.56 9.12 4.51
C MET A 59 -15.00 8.87 4.09
N ALA A 60 -15.77 9.94 3.82
CA ALA A 60 -17.11 9.80 3.27
C ALA A 60 -17.05 9.17 1.87
N SER A 61 -16.21 9.72 1.00
CA SER A 61 -15.95 9.20 -0.34
C SER A 61 -15.41 7.77 -0.27
N TYR A 62 -14.45 7.48 0.60
CA TYR A 62 -13.94 6.12 0.78
C TYR A 62 -15.08 5.14 1.10
N ARG A 63 -15.93 5.47 2.08
CA ARG A 63 -17.07 4.63 2.49
C ARG A 63 -18.08 4.44 1.36
N ASP A 64 -18.36 5.49 0.58
CA ASP A 64 -19.25 5.40 -0.58
C ASP A 64 -18.71 4.44 -1.66
N HIS A 65 -17.39 4.29 -1.80
CA HIS A 65 -16.77 3.41 -2.78
C HIS A 65 -16.37 2.03 -2.25
N LEU A 66 -16.51 1.76 -0.95
CA LEU A 66 -16.15 0.47 -0.35
C LEU A 66 -16.90 -0.70 -0.99
N HIS A 67 -18.19 -0.51 -1.25
CA HIS A 67 -19.05 -1.56 -1.82
C HIS A 67 -18.64 -1.98 -3.23
N TRP A 68 -17.76 -1.23 -3.90
CA TRP A 68 -17.25 -1.58 -5.24
C TRP A 68 -16.24 -2.74 -5.16
N ILE A 69 -15.41 -2.74 -4.12
CA ILE A 69 -14.30 -3.70 -3.96
C ILE A 69 -14.55 -4.74 -2.86
N LEU A 70 -15.43 -4.43 -1.91
CA LEU A 70 -15.73 -5.25 -0.74
C LEU A 70 -17.25 -5.30 -0.45
N PRO A 71 -18.10 -5.69 -1.42
CA PRO A 71 -19.54 -5.71 -1.23
C PRO A 71 -19.95 -6.60 -0.06
N GLY A 72 -20.78 -6.05 0.84
CA GLY A 72 -21.30 -6.77 2.01
C GLY A 72 -20.30 -6.96 3.16
N ARG A 73 -19.09 -6.38 3.09
CA ARG A 73 -18.09 -6.46 4.16
C ARG A 73 -18.11 -5.22 5.04
N THR A 74 -17.73 -5.40 6.30
CA THR A 74 -17.59 -4.32 7.28
C THR A 74 -16.12 -3.94 7.40
N VAL A 75 -15.77 -2.78 6.84
CA VAL A 75 -14.45 -2.17 7.10
C VAL A 75 -14.54 -1.36 8.39
N ALA A 76 -13.93 -1.87 9.45
CA ALA A 76 -14.05 -1.33 10.80
C ALA A 76 -13.04 -0.20 11.10
N GLY A 77 -11.99 -0.07 10.28
CA GLY A 77 -11.03 1.03 10.38
C GLY A 77 -10.06 1.04 9.20
N ALA A 78 -9.32 2.13 9.06
CA ALA A 78 -8.29 2.28 8.05
C ALA A 78 -7.05 3.03 8.57
N ASN A 79 -5.89 2.76 7.97
CA ASN A 79 -4.70 3.61 8.09
C ASN A 79 -4.61 4.53 6.86
N MET A 80 -4.71 5.83 7.13
CA MET A 80 -4.87 6.86 6.10
C MET A 80 -3.57 7.58 5.81
N LEU A 81 -3.09 7.47 4.57
CA LEU A 81 -1.87 8.07 4.07
C LEU A 81 -2.20 9.38 3.33
N PRO A 82 -1.65 10.55 3.74
CA PRO A 82 -1.88 11.80 3.02
C PRO A 82 -1.45 11.73 1.55
N THR A 83 -2.20 12.36 0.65
CA THR A 83 -1.89 12.42 -0.80
C THR A 83 -0.79 13.42 -1.16
N THR A 84 -0.26 14.20 -0.21
CA THR A 84 0.83 15.17 -0.41
C THR A 84 2.19 14.47 -0.59
N LEU A 85 2.27 13.62 -1.62
CA LEU A 85 3.39 12.70 -1.87
C LEU A 85 4.63 13.40 -2.40
N THR A 86 4.49 14.61 -2.96
CA THR A 86 5.57 15.49 -3.42
C THR A 86 6.18 16.33 -2.29
N GLY A 87 5.57 16.30 -1.10
CA GLY A 87 5.95 17.17 0.03
C GLY A 87 5.34 18.57 -0.03
N GLU A 88 4.73 18.97 -1.16
CA GLU A 88 4.00 20.22 -1.26
C GLU A 88 2.73 20.20 -0.38
N ASN A 89 2.45 21.30 0.31
CA ASN A 89 1.30 21.45 1.22
C ASN A 89 1.19 20.35 2.30
N ARG A 90 2.33 19.74 2.68
CA ARG A 90 2.42 18.64 3.65
C ARG A 90 1.63 18.89 4.92
N ASP A 91 1.74 20.08 5.49
CA ASP A 91 1.06 20.41 6.76
C ASP A 91 -0.47 20.40 6.61
N GLU A 92 -0.99 20.85 5.45
CA GLU A 92 -2.42 20.79 5.13
C GLU A 92 -2.89 19.36 4.90
N GLY A 93 -2.08 18.55 4.21
CA GLY A 93 -2.34 17.11 4.00
C GLY A 93 -2.36 16.32 5.31
N ASN A 94 -1.37 16.53 6.18
CA ASN A 94 -1.31 15.92 7.52
C ASN A 94 -2.52 16.34 8.37
N ALA A 95 -2.88 17.63 8.35
CA ALA A 95 -4.05 18.12 9.08
C ALA A 95 -5.36 17.57 8.51
N PHE A 96 -5.47 17.42 7.20
CA PHE A 96 -6.63 16.79 6.54
C PHE A 96 -6.74 15.34 7.00
N ALA A 97 -5.67 14.56 6.89
CA ALA A 97 -5.70 13.16 7.26
C ALA A 97 -6.00 12.92 8.75
N ALA A 98 -5.41 13.74 9.63
CA ALA A 98 -5.71 13.68 11.05
C ALA A 98 -7.19 13.96 11.34
N ARG A 99 -7.84 14.91 10.64
CA ARG A 99 -9.28 15.17 10.82
C ARG A 99 -10.14 14.00 10.33
N GLU A 100 -9.80 13.43 9.18
CA GLU A 100 -10.53 12.28 8.62
C GLU A 100 -10.44 11.05 9.54
N ALA A 101 -9.28 10.82 10.17
CA ALA A 101 -9.10 9.76 11.16
C ALA A 101 -9.96 9.93 12.42
N LEU A 102 -10.45 11.15 12.72
CA LEU A 102 -11.37 11.40 13.84
C LEU A 102 -12.85 11.10 13.50
N THR A 103 -13.17 10.76 12.26
CA THR A 103 -14.56 10.47 11.83
C THR A 103 -15.08 9.12 12.34
N ASP A 104 -14.21 8.29 12.91
CA ASP A 104 -14.54 7.11 13.70
C ASP A 104 -13.52 6.92 14.85
N SER A 105 -13.73 5.88 15.66
CA SER A 105 -12.92 5.61 16.86
C SER A 105 -11.72 4.69 16.62
N VAL A 106 -11.56 4.13 15.42
CA VAL A 106 -10.61 3.03 15.17
C VAL A 106 -9.54 3.45 14.17
N SER A 107 -9.93 4.11 13.09
CA SER A 107 -9.05 4.50 11.98
C SER A 107 -8.00 5.51 12.42
N GLY A 108 -6.77 5.37 11.92
CA GLY A 108 -5.68 6.29 12.20
C GLY A 108 -5.11 6.92 10.93
N SER A 109 -4.33 7.99 11.07
CA SER A 109 -3.66 8.65 9.96
C SER A 109 -2.14 8.62 10.10
N SER A 110 -1.44 8.73 8.98
CA SER A 110 -0.01 9.01 8.96
C SER A 110 0.30 10.49 9.02
N VAL A 111 1.54 10.80 9.42
CA VAL A 111 2.21 12.06 9.10
C VAL A 111 3.26 11.81 8.03
N VAL A 112 3.32 12.69 7.03
CA VAL A 112 4.33 12.63 5.97
C VAL A 112 5.70 13.04 6.50
N ILE A 113 6.72 12.23 6.20
CA ILE A 113 8.13 12.57 6.46
C ILE A 113 8.69 13.24 5.20
N HIS A 114 9.16 14.47 5.34
CA HIS A 114 9.96 15.14 4.31
C HIS A 114 11.45 14.92 4.59
N PRO A 115 12.30 14.57 3.60
CA PRO A 115 13.72 14.28 3.85
C PRO A 115 14.47 15.45 4.49
N ASP A 116 14.15 16.69 4.12
CA ASP A 116 14.81 17.87 4.69
C ASP A 116 14.26 18.31 6.07
N MET A 117 13.25 17.62 6.63
CA MET A 117 12.69 18.02 7.92
C MET A 117 13.64 17.68 9.07
N THR A 118 13.66 18.49 10.12
CA THR A 118 14.42 18.19 11.33
C THR A 118 13.69 17.18 12.21
N ALA A 119 14.44 16.51 13.09
CA ALA A 119 13.87 15.63 14.12
C ALA A 119 12.82 16.36 14.99
N ASP A 120 13.06 17.63 15.33
CA ASP A 120 12.14 18.42 16.15
C ASP A 120 10.86 18.80 15.41
N GLN A 121 10.94 19.05 14.10
CA GLN A 121 9.74 19.22 13.27
C GLN A 121 8.91 17.93 13.27
N LEU A 122 9.55 16.76 13.13
CA LEU A 122 8.83 15.49 13.16
C LEU A 122 8.18 15.24 14.53
N ARG A 123 8.89 15.53 15.63
CA ARG A 123 8.32 15.47 16.99
C ARG A 123 7.11 16.39 17.14
N ALA A 124 7.19 17.61 16.62
CA ALA A 124 6.08 18.56 16.67
C ALA A 124 4.86 18.07 15.86
N ASP A 125 5.08 17.47 14.67
CA ASP A 125 4.00 16.92 13.87
C ASP A 125 3.36 15.69 14.55
N ILE A 126 4.17 14.81 15.15
CA ILE A 126 3.68 13.68 15.94
C ILE A 126 2.85 14.16 17.13
N ASP A 127 3.33 15.17 17.86
CA ASP A 127 2.59 15.71 19.01
C ASP A 127 1.27 16.36 18.58
N ARG A 128 1.28 17.12 17.49
CA ARG A 128 0.11 17.82 16.97
C ARG A 128 -0.95 16.88 16.42
N HIS A 129 -0.54 15.91 15.60
CA HIS A 129 -1.47 15.09 14.81
C HIS A 129 -1.78 13.73 15.42
N LYS A 130 -1.01 13.29 16.43
CA LYS A 130 -1.16 11.97 17.08
C LYS A 130 -1.29 10.82 16.04
N PRO A 131 -0.38 10.73 15.07
CA PRO A 131 -0.49 9.75 13.99
C PRO A 131 -0.30 8.32 14.53
N VAL A 132 -0.79 7.35 13.75
CA VAL A 132 -0.57 5.91 14.02
C VAL A 132 0.57 5.34 13.19
N SER A 133 1.10 6.13 12.24
CA SER A 133 2.17 5.74 11.33
C SER A 133 2.85 6.95 10.69
N LEU A 134 3.97 6.72 10.00
CA LEU A 134 4.73 7.75 9.29
C LEU A 134 4.85 7.38 7.81
N LYS A 135 4.85 8.37 6.92
CA LYS A 135 4.84 8.16 5.46
C LYS A 135 5.94 8.96 4.75
N PRO A 136 7.10 8.36 4.46
CA PRO A 136 8.03 8.92 3.49
C PRO A 136 7.58 8.58 2.06
N TYR A 137 8.10 9.30 1.06
CA TYR A 137 7.82 8.96 -0.34
C TYR A 137 8.92 9.41 -1.30
N HIS A 138 9.20 8.58 -2.31
CA HIS A 138 10.33 8.76 -3.21
C HIS A 138 10.26 10.05 -4.05
N LEU A 139 9.06 10.60 -4.29
CA LEU A 139 8.91 11.87 -5.03
C LEU A 139 9.55 13.06 -4.30
N MET A 140 9.82 12.94 -3.01
CA MET A 140 10.55 13.94 -2.23
C MET A 140 12.08 13.76 -2.28
N ALA A 141 12.59 12.70 -2.93
CA ALA A 141 14.03 12.51 -3.08
C ALA A 141 14.65 13.64 -3.94
N PRO A 142 15.86 14.14 -3.63
CA PRO A 142 16.49 15.26 -4.32
C PRO A 142 17.11 14.83 -5.67
N ARG A 143 16.34 14.15 -6.52
CA ARG A 143 16.76 13.70 -7.86
C ARG A 143 15.61 13.72 -8.86
N ALA A 144 15.96 13.79 -10.14
CA ALA A 144 14.97 13.76 -11.22
C ALA A 144 14.31 12.38 -11.39
N ASP A 145 15.11 11.31 -11.46
CA ASP A 145 14.61 9.94 -11.54
C ASP A 145 14.39 9.35 -10.15
N THR A 146 13.27 9.70 -9.56
CA THR A 146 12.92 9.27 -8.19
C THR A 146 12.61 7.78 -8.09
N LEU A 147 12.35 7.09 -9.20
CA LEU A 147 12.20 5.62 -9.20
C LEU A 147 13.54 4.90 -9.01
N GLN A 148 14.66 5.61 -9.20
CA GLN A 148 16.00 5.13 -8.90
C GLN A 148 16.55 5.71 -7.58
N ALA A 149 15.72 6.29 -6.71
CA ALA A 149 16.17 6.85 -5.44
C ALA A 149 16.46 5.74 -4.40
N PRO A 150 17.68 5.61 -3.86
CA PRO A 150 17.92 4.82 -2.67
C PRO A 150 17.02 5.30 -1.52
N MET A 151 16.60 4.38 -0.65
CA MET A 151 15.67 4.71 0.46
C MET A 151 16.16 5.86 1.35
N VAL A 152 17.46 5.91 1.62
CA VAL A 152 18.09 6.97 2.44
C VAL A 152 17.90 8.38 1.90
N GLU A 153 17.57 8.55 0.61
CA GLU A 153 17.36 9.86 -0.02
C GLU A 153 15.97 10.45 0.28
N TYR A 154 14.98 9.63 0.62
CA TYR A 154 13.62 10.09 0.95
C TYR A 154 13.16 9.65 2.36
N LEU A 155 13.92 8.80 3.02
CA LEU A 155 13.80 8.44 4.43
C LEU A 155 15.20 8.49 5.06
N PRO A 156 15.76 9.68 5.34
CA PRO A 156 17.11 9.82 5.87
C PRO A 156 17.20 9.43 7.35
N GLU A 157 18.41 9.06 7.79
CA GLU A 157 18.60 8.47 9.11
C GLU A 157 18.27 9.42 10.28
N HIS A 158 18.43 10.74 10.12
CA HIS A 158 18.26 11.68 11.23
C HIS A 158 16.84 11.76 11.80
N VAL A 159 15.82 11.27 11.08
CA VAL A 159 14.43 11.17 11.57
C VAL A 159 14.13 9.82 12.23
N MET A 160 14.96 8.80 12.02
CA MET A 160 14.73 7.45 12.51
C MET A 160 14.71 7.33 14.04
N PRO A 161 15.57 8.03 14.81
CA PRO A 161 15.47 8.06 16.27
C PRO A 161 14.11 8.53 16.77
N VAL A 162 13.45 9.47 16.07
CA VAL A 162 12.13 9.97 16.46
C VAL A 162 11.05 8.90 16.27
N ALA A 163 11.09 8.18 15.15
CA ALA A 163 10.17 7.07 14.89
C ALA A 163 10.34 5.94 15.92
N HIS A 164 11.60 5.65 16.29
CA HIS A 164 11.96 4.71 17.34
C HIS A 164 11.42 5.12 18.70
N GLU A 165 11.70 6.34 19.15
CA GLU A 165 11.21 6.91 20.42
C GLU A 165 9.68 6.89 20.49
N ALA A 166 9.01 7.25 19.39
CA ALA A 166 7.56 7.26 19.29
C ALA A 166 6.94 5.86 19.07
N LYS A 167 7.76 4.83 18.81
CA LYS A 167 7.35 3.46 18.48
C LYS A 167 6.40 3.37 17.29
N LEU A 168 6.47 4.35 16.38
CA LEU A 168 5.58 4.46 15.25
C LEU A 168 6.07 3.58 14.08
N PRO A 169 5.15 2.89 13.39
CA PRO A 169 5.42 2.26 12.12
C PRO A 169 5.71 3.29 11.01
N ILE A 170 6.57 2.93 10.07
CA ILE A 170 6.88 3.73 8.88
C ILE A 170 6.44 2.94 7.64
N VAL A 171 5.51 3.48 6.85
CA VAL A 171 4.96 2.83 5.64
C VAL A 171 5.76 3.23 4.41
N VAL A 172 6.72 2.40 4.02
CA VAL A 172 7.73 2.71 3.00
C VAL A 172 7.35 2.08 1.66
N HIS A 173 7.25 2.92 0.63
CA HIS A 173 7.16 2.46 -0.75
C HIS A 173 8.58 2.32 -1.34
N LEU A 174 9.06 1.08 -1.49
CA LEU A 174 10.37 0.83 -2.10
C LEU A 174 10.38 1.28 -3.56
N VAL A 175 11.55 1.66 -4.06
CA VAL A 175 11.80 1.89 -5.49
C VAL A 175 13.03 1.09 -5.92
N LEU A 176 13.78 1.52 -6.93
CA LEU A 176 14.82 0.78 -7.62
C LEU A 176 14.23 -0.38 -8.43
N ASP A 177 14.81 -0.69 -9.58
CA ASP A 177 14.21 -1.66 -10.53
C ASP A 177 13.93 -3.03 -9.90
N LYS A 178 14.82 -3.46 -8.99
CA LYS A 178 14.74 -4.76 -8.31
C LYS A 178 14.01 -4.73 -6.98
N ALA A 179 13.51 -3.58 -6.54
CA ALA A 179 12.78 -3.42 -5.28
C ALA A 179 13.47 -4.15 -4.10
N LEU A 180 12.83 -5.15 -3.50
CA LEU A 180 13.38 -5.92 -2.38
C LEU A 180 14.65 -6.72 -2.73
N ALA A 181 14.85 -7.11 -4.00
CA ALA A 181 16.08 -7.77 -4.44
C ALA A 181 17.25 -6.81 -4.64
N ASP A 182 17.05 -5.50 -4.50
CA ASP A 182 18.14 -4.53 -4.54
C ASP A 182 18.92 -4.53 -3.21
N GLU A 183 20.22 -4.76 -3.29
CA GLU A 183 21.10 -4.84 -2.11
C GLU A 183 21.12 -3.53 -1.31
N SER A 184 20.92 -2.37 -1.94
CA SER A 184 20.90 -1.09 -1.22
C SER A 184 19.63 -0.92 -0.38
N ASN A 185 18.49 -1.41 -0.89
CA ASN A 185 17.25 -1.48 -0.11
C ASN A 185 17.43 -2.45 1.06
N GLN A 186 17.98 -3.64 0.82
CA GLN A 186 18.22 -4.64 1.87
C GLN A 186 19.13 -4.11 2.98
N ALA A 187 20.25 -3.48 2.61
CA ALA A 187 21.20 -2.90 3.54
C ALA A 187 20.55 -1.79 4.39
N THR A 188 19.75 -0.93 3.77
CA THR A 188 19.05 0.16 4.49
C THR A 188 17.97 -0.38 5.43
N ILE A 189 17.12 -1.33 4.96
CA ILE A 189 16.09 -1.96 5.79
C ILE A 189 16.74 -2.60 7.02
N ARG A 190 17.81 -3.37 6.81
CA ARG A 190 18.55 -4.03 7.88
C ARG A 190 19.12 -3.03 8.87
N HIS A 191 19.87 -2.04 8.39
CA HIS A 191 20.47 -1.01 9.22
C HIS A 191 19.42 -0.32 10.10
N TYR A 192 18.29 0.09 9.52
CA TYR A 192 17.23 0.75 10.25
C TYR A 192 16.53 -0.16 11.25
N CYS A 193 16.24 -1.41 10.88
CA CYS A 193 15.55 -2.34 11.77
C CYS A 193 16.43 -2.78 12.95
N GLU A 194 17.73 -2.98 12.73
CA GLU A 194 18.69 -3.38 13.77
C GLU A 194 19.06 -2.22 14.69
N THR A 195 19.25 -1.02 14.14
CA THR A 195 19.63 0.17 14.92
C THR A 195 18.46 0.74 15.71
N TYR A 196 17.23 0.62 15.19
CA TYR A 196 16.03 1.25 15.75
C TYR A 196 14.91 0.23 16.05
N PRO A 197 15.12 -0.78 16.92
CA PRO A 197 14.23 -1.95 17.03
C PRO A 197 12.79 -1.68 17.50
N ASP A 198 12.53 -0.57 18.20
CA ASP A 198 11.17 -0.21 18.65
C ASP A 198 10.29 0.42 17.55
N MET A 199 10.87 0.88 16.43
CA MET A 199 10.10 1.26 15.24
C MET A 199 9.79 0.02 14.40
N LYS A 200 8.74 0.09 13.58
CA LYS A 200 8.38 -0.96 12.64
C LYS A 200 8.48 -0.40 11.23
N ILE A 201 8.98 -1.18 10.29
CA ILE A 201 8.92 -0.83 8.88
C ILE A 201 7.81 -1.65 8.22
N VAL A 202 6.91 -0.97 7.53
CA VAL A 202 5.84 -1.59 6.73
C VAL A 202 6.22 -1.39 5.27
N LEU A 203 6.62 -2.47 4.61
CA LEU A 203 7.06 -2.46 3.22
C LEU A 203 5.83 -2.54 2.31
N ALA A 204 5.44 -1.38 1.78
CA ALA A 204 4.21 -1.23 1.02
C ALA A 204 4.18 -2.04 -0.26
N HIS A 205 2.99 -2.46 -0.67
CA HIS A 205 2.77 -3.24 -1.89
C HIS A 205 3.62 -4.51 -1.92
N GLY A 206 3.67 -5.26 -0.81
CA GLY A 206 4.49 -6.47 -0.66
C GLY A 206 5.98 -6.20 -0.88
N ALA A 207 6.49 -5.10 -0.33
CA ALA A 207 7.83 -4.56 -0.62
C ALA A 207 8.05 -4.23 -2.10
N ARG A 208 7.06 -3.59 -2.73
CA ARG A 208 6.94 -3.42 -4.19
C ARG A 208 7.13 -4.75 -4.93
N GLY A 209 6.47 -5.79 -4.41
CA GLY A 209 6.43 -7.15 -4.94
C GLY A 209 5.61 -7.28 -6.22
N LEU A 210 5.78 -6.33 -7.13
CA LEU A 210 5.11 -6.29 -8.43
C LEU A 210 5.76 -7.24 -9.44
N ASN A 211 6.95 -7.76 -9.12
CA ASN A 211 7.58 -8.90 -9.75
C ASN A 211 7.94 -9.95 -8.66
N PRO A 212 7.36 -11.16 -8.69
CA PRO A 212 7.59 -12.17 -7.65
C PRO A 212 9.01 -12.70 -7.62
N GLY A 213 9.74 -12.66 -8.75
CA GLY A 213 11.16 -13.02 -8.80
C GLY A 213 12.04 -12.07 -8.01
N HIS A 214 11.67 -10.79 -7.93
CA HIS A 214 12.37 -9.81 -7.08
C HIS A 214 12.11 -10.09 -5.60
N THR A 215 10.85 -10.33 -5.22
CA THR A 215 10.51 -10.66 -3.83
C THR A 215 11.21 -11.95 -3.39
N ALA A 216 11.09 -13.04 -4.16
CA ALA A 216 11.68 -14.34 -3.80
C ALA A 216 13.21 -14.31 -3.65
N ARG A 217 13.92 -13.51 -4.46
CA ARG A 217 15.38 -13.37 -4.35
C ARG A 217 15.81 -12.48 -3.17
N GLY A 218 15.00 -11.47 -2.83
CA GLY A 218 15.36 -10.49 -1.80
C GLY A 218 14.89 -10.83 -0.39
N ILE A 219 13.78 -11.56 -0.24
CA ILE A 219 13.09 -11.75 1.05
C ILE A 219 13.99 -12.38 2.13
N GLY A 220 14.88 -13.31 1.74
CA GLY A 220 15.81 -13.96 2.66
C GLY A 220 16.80 -13.00 3.33
N ALA A 221 17.11 -11.87 2.68
CA ALA A 221 18.05 -10.88 3.19
C ALA A 221 17.49 -10.05 4.36
N ILE A 222 16.20 -10.20 4.70
CA ILE A 222 15.53 -9.49 5.81
C ILE A 222 14.73 -10.42 6.73
N ALA A 223 14.79 -11.74 6.50
CA ALA A 223 13.91 -12.74 7.11
C ALA A 223 13.98 -12.82 8.65
N ASP A 224 15.11 -12.43 9.23
CA ASP A 224 15.39 -12.44 10.67
C ASP A 224 14.97 -11.15 11.39
N LEU A 225 14.50 -10.13 10.66
CA LEU A 225 14.13 -8.83 11.23
C LEU A 225 12.71 -8.89 11.83
N PRO A 226 12.56 -8.79 13.16
CA PRO A 226 11.27 -9.04 13.83
C PRO A 226 10.25 -7.89 13.66
N ASN A 227 10.73 -6.70 13.27
CA ASN A 227 9.98 -5.45 13.12
C ASN A 227 9.71 -5.05 11.66
N VAL A 228 9.79 -6.01 10.73
CA VAL A 228 9.35 -5.84 9.33
C VAL A 228 7.94 -6.39 9.14
N TYR A 229 7.10 -5.60 8.49
CA TYR A 229 5.73 -5.92 8.10
C TYR A 229 5.52 -5.59 6.61
N PHE A 230 4.43 -6.09 6.02
CA PHE A 230 4.07 -5.91 4.63
C PHE A 230 2.57 -5.65 4.53
N ASP A 231 2.15 -4.84 3.55
CA ASP A 231 0.75 -4.80 3.11
C ASP A 231 0.59 -5.36 1.70
N THR A 232 -0.62 -5.80 1.36
CA THR A 232 -0.91 -6.43 0.06
C THR A 232 -1.23 -5.43 -1.05
N SER A 233 -1.30 -4.15 -0.73
CA SER A 233 -2.02 -3.15 -1.52
C SER A 233 -1.54 -3.13 -2.98
N SER A 234 -2.48 -3.18 -3.93
CA SER A 234 -2.21 -3.14 -5.38
C SER A 234 -1.31 -4.24 -6.00
N VAL A 235 -0.86 -5.25 -5.24
CA VAL A 235 -0.01 -6.33 -5.78
C VAL A 235 -0.86 -7.36 -6.52
N CYS A 236 -0.54 -7.59 -7.80
CA CYS A 236 -1.28 -8.50 -8.69
C CYS A 236 -0.49 -9.79 -9.03
N GLU A 237 0.47 -10.19 -8.17
CA GLU A 237 1.31 -11.38 -8.38
C GLU A 237 1.33 -12.26 -7.12
N SER A 238 0.74 -13.47 -7.17
CA SER A 238 0.62 -14.33 -5.98
C SER A 238 1.97 -14.77 -5.41
N GLY A 239 2.96 -15.02 -6.28
CA GLY A 239 4.29 -15.47 -5.87
C GLY A 239 5.00 -14.52 -4.89
N SER A 240 4.68 -13.23 -4.93
CA SER A 240 5.20 -12.24 -3.98
C SER A 240 4.62 -12.45 -2.58
N PHE A 241 3.32 -12.69 -2.49
CA PHE A 241 2.65 -13.02 -1.22
C PHE A 241 3.07 -14.39 -0.71
N GLU A 242 3.24 -15.38 -1.59
CA GLU A 242 3.76 -16.71 -1.21
C GLU A 242 5.14 -16.60 -0.58
N ALA A 243 6.07 -15.84 -1.19
CA ALA A 243 7.40 -15.61 -0.65
C ALA A 243 7.35 -14.94 0.74
N ILE A 244 6.45 -13.97 0.94
CA ILE A 244 6.27 -13.31 2.24
C ILE A 244 5.70 -14.29 3.27
N LEU A 245 4.60 -14.97 2.94
CA LEU A 245 3.91 -15.89 3.85
C LEU A 245 4.79 -17.08 4.26
N MET A 246 5.58 -17.64 3.34
CA MET A 246 6.52 -18.73 3.65
C MET A 246 7.67 -18.27 4.54
N THR A 247 8.09 -17.01 4.44
CA THR A 247 9.26 -16.48 5.17
C THR A 247 8.88 -15.92 6.53
N PHE A 248 7.86 -15.06 6.58
CA PHE A 248 7.47 -14.29 7.76
C PHE A 248 6.17 -14.79 8.41
N GLY A 249 5.42 -15.67 7.74
CA GLY A 249 4.10 -16.09 8.21
C GLY A 249 3.02 -15.03 8.03
N HIS A 250 1.79 -15.39 8.39
CA HIS A 250 0.62 -14.52 8.23
C HIS A 250 0.66 -13.29 9.14
N SER A 251 1.33 -13.33 10.30
CA SER A 251 1.32 -12.26 11.31
C SER A 251 2.13 -11.01 10.93
N ARG A 252 2.76 -11.01 9.75
CA ARG A 252 3.50 -9.88 9.18
C ARG A 252 2.90 -9.33 7.89
N LEU A 253 1.82 -9.93 7.40
CA LEU A 253 1.12 -9.48 6.19
C LEU A 253 -0.23 -8.88 6.57
N MET A 254 -0.53 -7.70 6.04
CA MET A 254 -1.79 -6.99 6.24
C MET A 254 -2.49 -6.77 4.91
N TRP A 255 -3.81 -6.88 4.88
CA TRP A 255 -4.56 -6.44 3.72
C TRP A 255 -4.62 -4.91 3.67
N GLY A 256 -4.41 -4.33 2.49
CA GLY A 256 -4.59 -2.90 2.23
C GLY A 256 -5.21 -2.72 0.85
N SER A 257 -6.11 -1.75 0.70
CA SER A 257 -6.80 -1.54 -0.58
C SER A 257 -5.92 -0.84 -1.61
N ASP A 258 -5.19 0.20 -1.20
CA ASP A 258 -4.65 1.27 -2.06
C ASP A 258 -5.72 2.21 -2.65
N TRP A 259 -6.83 2.42 -1.96
CA TRP A 259 -7.86 3.36 -2.42
C TRP A 259 -7.29 4.78 -2.57
N PRO A 260 -7.62 5.54 -3.63
CA PRO A 260 -8.58 5.25 -4.70
C PRO A 260 -7.99 4.54 -5.93
N PHE A 261 -6.68 4.29 -5.96
CA PHE A 261 -5.98 3.70 -7.11
C PHE A 261 -6.41 2.27 -7.40
N SER A 262 -6.77 1.54 -6.35
CA SER A 262 -7.21 0.15 -6.44
C SER A 262 -8.53 -0.06 -7.18
N HIS A 263 -9.27 1.02 -7.43
CA HIS A 263 -10.55 1.04 -8.15
C HIS A 263 -10.39 1.28 -9.65
N PHE A 264 -9.17 1.34 -10.16
CA PHE A 264 -8.94 1.31 -11.60
C PHE A 264 -9.15 -0.09 -12.17
N HIS A 265 -9.71 -0.18 -13.38
CA HIS A 265 -9.72 -1.42 -14.15
C HIS A 265 -8.33 -1.68 -14.75
N GLY A 266 -7.60 -2.63 -14.19
CA GLY A 266 -6.24 -2.93 -14.61
C GLY A 266 -5.56 -3.92 -13.68
N ARG A 267 -4.27 -4.14 -13.95
CA ARG A 267 -3.38 -4.88 -13.05
C ARG A 267 -1.93 -4.54 -13.32
N CYS A 268 -1.09 -4.87 -12.35
CA CYS A 268 0.34 -5.03 -12.60
C CYS A 268 0.62 -6.43 -13.17
N ILE A 269 1.59 -6.54 -14.08
CA ILE A 269 2.03 -7.79 -14.68
C ILE A 269 3.55 -7.87 -14.61
N ALA A 270 4.06 -8.94 -14.02
CA ALA A 270 5.48 -9.26 -14.08
C ALA A 270 5.86 -9.88 -15.44
N VAL A 271 6.91 -9.38 -16.07
CA VAL A 271 7.47 -9.93 -17.31
C VAL A 271 8.98 -10.02 -17.16
N ALA A 272 9.52 -11.25 -17.22
CA ALA A 272 10.94 -11.49 -17.00
C ALA A 272 11.46 -10.79 -15.73
N ASP A 273 12.39 -9.84 -15.86
CA ASP A 273 13.01 -9.12 -14.73
C ASP A 273 12.43 -7.70 -14.52
N PHE A 274 11.25 -7.40 -15.06
CA PHE A 274 10.55 -6.14 -14.86
C PHE A 274 9.05 -6.36 -14.59
N PHE A 275 8.31 -5.28 -14.37
CA PHE A 275 6.85 -5.31 -14.31
C PHE A 275 6.27 -4.11 -15.07
N SER A 276 5.00 -4.20 -15.46
CA SER A 276 4.26 -3.08 -16.04
C SER A 276 2.85 -3.01 -15.48
N TRP A 277 2.38 -1.79 -15.25
CA TRP A 277 0.96 -1.52 -15.10
C TRP A 277 0.28 -1.55 -16.46
N VAL A 278 -0.88 -2.20 -16.54
CA VAL A 278 -1.72 -2.25 -17.73
C VAL A 278 -3.15 -1.95 -17.30
N TYR A 279 -3.74 -0.95 -17.95
CA TYR A 279 -5.12 -0.56 -17.74
C TYR A 279 -5.96 -0.86 -18.96
N ASP A 280 -7.28 -0.89 -18.75
CA ASP A 280 -8.30 -1.28 -19.72
C ASP A 280 -8.31 -0.48 -21.03
N ASP A 281 -7.79 0.74 -20.99
CA ASP A 281 -7.70 1.68 -22.11
C ASP A 281 -6.37 1.57 -22.89
N GLN A 282 -5.46 0.70 -22.44
CA GLN A 282 -4.09 0.60 -22.97
C GLN A 282 -3.80 -0.71 -23.69
N ILE A 283 -4.71 -1.70 -23.65
CA ILE A 283 -4.45 -3.02 -24.21
C ILE A 283 -5.57 -3.49 -25.13
N GLU A 284 -5.16 -4.04 -26.27
CA GLU A 284 -5.99 -4.92 -27.08
C GLU A 284 -5.54 -6.36 -26.83
N PHE A 285 -6.48 -7.22 -26.43
CA PHE A 285 -6.21 -8.63 -26.19
C PHE A 285 -5.95 -9.37 -27.51
N GLY A 286 -4.83 -10.09 -27.59
CA GLY A 286 -4.36 -10.73 -28.83
C GLY A 286 -5.11 -12.01 -29.22
N LEU A 287 -4.69 -12.61 -30.35
CA LEU A 287 -5.28 -13.80 -30.97
C LEU A 287 -5.40 -15.04 -30.07
N HIS A 288 -4.58 -15.12 -29.02
CA HIS A 288 -4.55 -16.25 -28.08
C HIS A 288 -5.35 -16.00 -26.79
N THR A 289 -6.24 -15.01 -26.80
CA THR A 289 -7.12 -14.72 -25.67
C THR A 289 -8.28 -15.72 -25.65
N ALA A 290 -8.41 -16.45 -24.55
CA ALA A 290 -9.52 -17.37 -24.33
C ALA A 290 -10.59 -16.72 -23.44
N GLY A 291 -11.86 -16.92 -23.80
CA GLY A 291 -13.00 -16.31 -23.11
C GLY A 291 -13.47 -15.01 -23.78
N GLY A 292 -14.78 -14.76 -23.75
CA GLY A 292 -15.39 -13.60 -24.41
C GLY A 292 -15.26 -12.27 -23.66
N LYS A 293 -14.39 -12.17 -22.65
CA LYS A 293 -14.20 -10.95 -21.85
C LYS A 293 -12.95 -10.20 -22.35
N THR A 294 -13.11 -8.92 -22.63
CA THR A 294 -12.08 -8.07 -23.26
C THR A 294 -11.62 -6.93 -22.33
N GLY A 295 -11.62 -7.15 -21.01
CA GLY A 295 -11.23 -6.13 -20.03
C GLY A 295 -10.94 -6.68 -18.64
N PHE A 296 -10.25 -5.88 -17.85
CA PHE A 296 -9.87 -6.13 -16.47
C PHE A 296 -11.06 -5.96 -15.52
N THR A 297 -10.90 -6.50 -14.31
CA THR A 297 -11.67 -6.07 -13.12
C THR A 297 -10.86 -5.00 -12.39
N PHE A 298 -11.31 -4.53 -11.23
CA PHE A 298 -10.53 -3.65 -10.37
C PHE A 298 -9.17 -4.24 -10.00
N VAL A 299 -8.14 -3.39 -9.92
CA VAL A 299 -6.81 -3.76 -9.38
C VAL A 299 -6.95 -4.41 -8.01
N ASN A 300 -7.86 -3.93 -7.17
CA ASN A 300 -8.14 -4.54 -5.86
C ASN A 300 -8.63 -5.99 -5.98
N HIS A 301 -9.56 -6.26 -6.91
CA HIS A 301 -10.09 -7.60 -7.13
C HIS A 301 -9.01 -8.56 -7.69
N GLU A 302 -8.14 -8.08 -8.57
CA GLU A 302 -6.97 -8.84 -9.02
C GLU A 302 -6.04 -9.15 -7.83
N SER A 303 -5.74 -8.16 -7.00
CA SER A 303 -4.89 -8.33 -5.82
C SER A 303 -5.48 -9.31 -4.80
N LEU A 304 -6.77 -9.19 -4.47
CA LEU A 304 -7.49 -10.12 -3.59
C LEU A 304 -7.44 -11.56 -4.12
N ARG A 305 -7.57 -11.75 -5.44
CA ARG A 305 -7.47 -13.08 -6.04
C ARG A 305 -6.05 -13.66 -5.90
N MET A 306 -5.03 -12.83 -6.03
CA MET A 306 -3.65 -13.26 -5.83
C MET A 306 -3.35 -13.59 -4.37
N LEU A 307 -3.88 -12.81 -3.43
CA LEU A 307 -3.79 -13.10 -2.00
C LEU A 307 -4.48 -14.43 -1.68
N LYS A 308 -5.68 -14.67 -2.22
CA LYS A 308 -6.39 -15.96 -2.11
C LYS A 308 -5.51 -17.13 -2.57
N PHE A 309 -4.91 -17.03 -3.75
CA PHE A 309 -4.04 -18.08 -4.27
C PHE A 309 -2.83 -18.32 -3.38
N ALA A 310 -2.19 -17.26 -2.89
CA ALA A 310 -1.05 -17.37 -1.99
C ALA A 310 -1.42 -18.02 -0.63
N CYS A 311 -2.54 -17.61 -0.03
CA CYS A 311 -3.06 -18.20 1.20
C CYS A 311 -3.36 -19.69 1.02
N HIS A 312 -3.99 -20.09 -0.10
CA HIS A 312 -4.23 -21.50 -0.42
C HIS A 312 -2.92 -22.28 -0.62
N ALA A 313 -1.97 -21.73 -1.38
CA ALA A 313 -0.67 -22.36 -1.63
C ALA A 313 0.11 -22.58 -0.32
N CYS A 314 0.03 -21.62 0.60
CA CYS A 314 0.66 -21.69 1.92
C CYS A 314 -0.19 -22.44 2.97
N LYS A 315 -1.36 -22.96 2.59
CA LYS A 315 -2.30 -23.70 3.46
C LYS A 315 -2.72 -22.90 4.71
N MET A 316 -2.98 -21.62 4.54
CA MET A 316 -3.48 -20.76 5.61
C MET A 316 -4.88 -21.22 6.05
N SER A 317 -5.13 -21.21 7.35
CA SER A 317 -6.48 -21.42 7.90
C SER A 317 -7.31 -20.15 7.81
N ASP A 318 -8.63 -20.27 7.95
CA ASP A 318 -9.55 -19.12 7.96
C ASP A 318 -9.14 -18.09 9.02
N ALA A 319 -8.76 -18.51 10.23
CA ALA A 319 -8.28 -17.61 11.29
C ALA A 319 -6.98 -16.86 10.90
N GLN A 320 -6.10 -17.47 10.11
CA GLN A 320 -4.89 -16.80 9.62
C GLN A 320 -5.21 -15.79 8.52
N VAL A 321 -6.19 -16.11 7.66
CA VAL A 321 -6.71 -15.18 6.66
C VAL A 321 -7.40 -14.00 7.35
N GLU A 322 -8.27 -14.25 8.32
CA GLU A 322 -8.91 -13.21 9.15
C GLU A 322 -7.88 -12.28 9.81
N ALA A 323 -6.78 -12.83 10.34
CA ALA A 323 -5.71 -12.02 10.93
C ALA A 323 -5.03 -11.09 9.91
N ILE A 324 -4.82 -11.56 8.66
CA ILE A 324 -4.29 -10.73 7.56
C ILE A 324 -5.25 -9.57 7.26
N PHE A 325 -6.55 -9.83 7.25
CA PHE A 325 -7.57 -8.82 6.92
C PHE A 325 -7.90 -7.86 8.06
N TYR A 326 -7.67 -8.23 9.32
CA TYR A 326 -8.07 -7.41 10.46
C TYR A 326 -6.98 -7.28 11.53
N ASP A 327 -6.66 -8.37 12.24
CA ASP A 327 -5.94 -8.30 13.51
C ASP A 327 -4.56 -7.64 13.39
N ASN A 328 -3.79 -8.00 12.36
CA ASN A 328 -2.44 -7.48 12.16
C ASN A 328 -2.43 -5.96 11.98
N ALA A 329 -3.35 -5.44 11.16
CA ALA A 329 -3.43 -4.01 10.87
C ALA A 329 -4.05 -3.24 12.05
N ALA A 330 -5.04 -3.82 12.72
CA ALA A 330 -5.63 -3.22 13.92
C ALA A 330 -4.61 -3.13 15.07
N GLU A 331 -3.75 -4.14 15.26
CA GLU A 331 -2.69 -4.11 16.26
C GLU A 331 -1.73 -2.93 16.03
N LEU A 332 -1.37 -2.71 14.76
CA LEU A 332 -0.35 -1.76 14.35
C LEU A 332 -0.86 -0.32 14.22
N PHE A 333 -2.10 -0.14 13.75
CA PHE A 333 -2.62 1.15 13.31
C PHE A 333 -3.90 1.62 14.00
N ALA A 334 -4.61 0.77 14.76
CA ALA A 334 -5.81 1.25 15.41
C ALA A 334 -5.48 2.30 16.47
N ARG A 335 -6.21 3.43 16.44
CA ARG A 335 -6.11 4.45 17.48
C ARG A 335 -6.53 3.86 18.82
N ARG A 336 -5.79 4.21 19.88
CA ARG A 336 -6.01 3.75 21.24
C ARG A 336 -6.38 4.89 22.16
#